data_AF-A0A1I8GBZ9-F1
#
_entry.id   AF-A0A1I8GBZ9-F1
#
_cell.length_a   1.000
_cell.length_b   1.000
_cell.length_c   1.000
_cell.angle_alpha   90.00
_cell.angle_beta   90.00
_cell.angle_gamma   90.00
#
_symmetry.space_group_name_H-M   'P 1'
#
loop_
_entity.id
_entity.type
_entity.pdbx_description
1 polymer ?
#
loop_
_entity_poly.entity_id
_entity_poly.type
_entity_poly.pdbx_seq_one_letter_code
_entity_poly.pdbx_strand_id
1 'polypeptide(L)'
;DVTLLSLGSSGAFVNGFEDESSAVRAAAVRSAGRLAERCPAFADQCADVLVDMLADDIHAVRLAAVRALARLADFQLAGPQLHVCLAALKEDNAELRRGLRDLLAGCGLADTDCLRTLLAGLLDNLARYPADRHCVWRCSAAVGRRHSGLLQLAIADLLCLHPYLQGAEPMKEDPAYTAVLLAVLNATARLPQLRALLPPYAKRHYAYMRAALPSLTPALPALASAPPITAAVSVNNEEFFAATLAKVRAELQSAASGRRRLRPLLADLARLARLTPALAGRAAFAHDWCRLAAALASPTSSSTCPDAVAITYRLQLLYSGQHAETVDCL
;
A
#
# COMPACT_ATOMS: atom_id res chain seq x y z
N ASP A 1 1.27 40.16 -3.29
CA ASP A 1 0.14 39.21 -3.34
C ASP A 1 -0.56 39.30 -4.68
N VAL A 2 -0.29 38.33 -5.56
CA VAL A 2 -1.00 38.20 -6.83
C VAL A 2 -2.25 37.39 -6.53
N THR A 3 -3.36 38.08 -6.27
CA THR A 3 -4.68 37.47 -6.26
C THR A 3 -4.96 36.92 -7.65
N LEU A 4 -5.37 35.66 -7.71
CA LEU A 4 -5.92 35.02 -8.92
C LEU A 4 -7.24 35.64 -9.42
N LEU A 5 -7.61 36.79 -8.89
CA LEU A 5 -8.97 37.31 -8.86
C LEU A 5 -9.08 38.67 -9.55
N SER A 6 -8.29 38.91 -10.60
CA SER A 6 -8.90 39.66 -11.70
C SER A 6 -9.98 38.72 -12.25
N LEU A 7 -11.24 38.98 -11.93
CA LEU A 7 -12.40 38.10 -12.21
C LEU A 7 -12.40 37.52 -13.64
N GLY A 8 -11.78 38.22 -14.61
CA GLY A 8 -11.67 37.76 -15.99
C GLY A 8 -10.75 36.55 -16.23
N SER A 9 -9.58 36.45 -15.59
CA SER A 9 -8.62 35.37 -15.90
C SER A 9 -8.99 34.03 -15.24
N SER A 10 -9.54 34.07 -14.02
CA SER A 10 -10.07 32.86 -13.38
C SER A 10 -11.35 32.38 -14.07
N GLY A 11 -12.22 33.28 -14.50
CA GLY A 11 -13.39 32.93 -15.31
C GLY A 11 -13.02 32.24 -16.63
N ALA A 12 -11.95 32.71 -17.30
CA ALA A 12 -11.48 32.07 -18.53
C ALA A 12 -10.96 30.64 -18.31
N PHE A 13 -10.29 30.36 -17.19
CA PHE A 13 -9.86 29.00 -16.87
C PHE A 13 -11.03 28.08 -16.52
N VAL A 14 -11.97 28.54 -15.68
CA VAL A 14 -13.18 27.78 -15.32
C VAL A 14 -13.96 27.41 -16.57
N ASN A 15 -14.28 28.40 -17.42
CA ASN A 15 -14.97 28.13 -18.69
C ASN A 15 -14.17 27.20 -19.60
N GLY A 16 -12.84 27.36 -19.63
CA GLY A 16 -11.96 26.50 -20.42
C GLY A 16 -11.92 25.05 -19.92
N PHE A 17 -12.05 24.80 -18.61
CA PHE A 17 -12.11 23.45 -18.04
C PHE A 17 -13.46 22.78 -18.31
N GLU A 18 -14.54 23.55 -18.39
CA GLU A 18 -15.90 23.05 -18.61
C GLU A 18 -16.35 23.08 -20.08
N ASP A 19 -15.44 23.46 -21.00
CA ASP A 19 -15.76 23.63 -22.41
C ASP A 19 -16.19 22.32 -23.09
N GLU A 20 -17.17 22.39 -24.00
CA GLU A 20 -17.67 21.24 -24.76
C GLU A 20 -16.56 20.61 -25.63
N SER A 21 -15.63 21.43 -26.14
CA SER A 21 -14.50 21.00 -26.93
C SER A 21 -13.36 20.47 -26.07
N SER A 22 -13.05 19.18 -26.22
CA SER A 22 -11.91 18.54 -25.55
C SER A 22 -10.56 19.18 -25.90
N ALA A 23 -10.46 19.82 -27.07
CA ALA A 23 -9.26 20.57 -27.46
C ALA A 23 -9.08 21.84 -26.62
N VAL A 24 -10.18 22.54 -26.30
CA VAL A 24 -10.18 23.72 -25.43
C VAL A 24 -9.86 23.30 -24.00
N ARG A 25 -10.50 22.24 -23.47
CA ARG A 25 -10.17 21.68 -22.15
C ARG A 25 -8.70 21.30 -22.02
N ALA A 26 -8.15 20.58 -23.00
CA ALA A 26 -6.72 20.23 -23.02
C ALA A 26 -5.80 21.46 -23.13
N ALA A 27 -6.22 22.53 -23.81
CA ALA A 27 -5.46 23.78 -23.88
C ALA A 27 -5.52 24.54 -22.55
N ALA A 28 -6.67 24.59 -21.88
CA ALA A 28 -6.86 25.18 -20.56
C ALA A 28 -5.99 24.48 -19.52
N VAL A 29 -6.04 23.15 -19.45
CA VAL A 29 -5.20 22.32 -18.55
C VAL A 29 -3.70 22.56 -18.77
N ARG A 30 -3.25 22.57 -20.03
CA ARG A 30 -1.83 22.84 -20.34
C ARG A 30 -1.40 24.25 -19.92
N SER A 31 -2.27 25.23 -20.12
CA SER A 31 -2.01 26.63 -19.78
C SER A 31 -1.99 26.83 -18.27
N ALA A 32 -2.93 26.21 -17.55
CA ALA A 32 -2.99 26.20 -16.09
C ALA A 32 -1.72 25.55 -15.50
N GLY A 33 -1.31 24.38 -15.98
CA GLY A 33 -0.07 23.73 -15.54
C GLY A 33 1.18 24.59 -15.73
N ARG A 34 1.27 25.35 -16.84
CA ARG A 34 2.40 26.29 -17.07
C ARG A 34 2.38 27.50 -16.14
N LEU A 35 1.18 28.01 -15.82
CA LEU A 35 1.04 29.12 -14.88
C LEU A 35 1.36 28.67 -13.45
N ALA A 36 0.87 27.50 -13.06
CA ALA A 36 1.07 26.91 -11.75
C ALA A 36 2.54 26.59 -11.47
N GLU A 37 3.29 26.14 -12.48
CA GLU A 37 4.75 25.96 -12.42
C GLU A 37 5.50 27.26 -12.02
N ARG A 38 4.96 28.44 -12.36
CA ARG A 38 5.58 29.74 -12.08
C ARG A 38 4.95 30.48 -10.90
N CYS A 39 3.78 30.03 -10.43
CA CYS A 39 2.99 30.72 -9.42
C CYS A 39 2.49 29.70 -8.37
N PRO A 40 3.20 29.54 -7.25
CA PRO A 40 2.83 28.59 -6.20
C PRO A 40 1.41 28.80 -5.65
N ALA A 41 1.01 30.06 -5.44
CA ALA A 41 -0.33 30.39 -4.97
C ALA A 41 -1.45 29.94 -5.94
N PHE A 42 -1.16 29.89 -7.24
CA PHE A 42 -2.08 29.31 -8.23
C PHE A 42 -2.02 27.79 -8.27
N ALA A 43 -0.82 27.22 -8.11
CA ALA A 43 -0.66 25.77 -8.03
C ALA A 43 -1.59 25.18 -6.95
N ASP A 44 -1.60 25.77 -5.76
CA ASP A 44 -2.44 25.32 -4.64
C ASP A 44 -3.95 25.41 -4.97
N GLN A 45 -4.37 26.46 -5.67
CA GLN A 45 -5.79 26.69 -6.01
C GLN A 45 -6.27 25.83 -7.19
N CYS A 46 -5.37 25.50 -8.13
CA CYS A 46 -5.72 24.75 -9.33
C CYS A 46 -5.48 23.24 -9.20
N ALA A 47 -4.79 22.79 -8.15
CA ALA A 47 -4.39 21.39 -8.01
C ALA A 47 -5.59 20.45 -8.00
N ASP A 48 -6.64 20.75 -7.22
CA ASP A 48 -7.86 19.94 -7.16
C ASP A 48 -8.56 19.86 -8.51
N VAL A 49 -8.70 21.01 -9.19
CA VAL A 49 -9.28 21.07 -10.54
C VAL A 49 -8.47 20.22 -11.51
N LEU A 50 -7.13 20.28 -11.48
CA LEU A 50 -6.26 19.45 -12.32
C LEU A 50 -6.37 17.96 -11.99
N VAL A 51 -6.61 17.59 -10.73
CA VAL A 51 -6.90 16.21 -10.33
C VAL A 51 -8.26 15.77 -10.88
N ASP A 52 -9.28 16.62 -10.85
CA ASP A 52 -10.60 16.32 -11.42
C ASP A 52 -10.51 16.06 -12.92
N MET A 53 -9.64 16.80 -13.63
CA MET A 53 -9.38 16.57 -15.06
C MET A 53 -8.72 15.21 -15.37
N LEU A 54 -8.23 14.46 -14.36
CA LEU A 54 -7.80 13.06 -14.53
C LEU A 54 -8.99 12.11 -14.76
N ALA A 55 -10.20 12.53 -14.39
CA ALA A 55 -11.43 11.79 -14.60
C ALA A 55 -12.21 12.23 -15.86
N ASP A 56 -11.64 13.11 -16.70
CA ASP A 56 -12.26 13.55 -17.95
C ASP A 56 -12.49 12.38 -18.91
N ASP A 57 -13.61 12.37 -19.63
CA ASP A 57 -13.96 11.31 -20.57
C ASP A 57 -12.89 11.11 -21.67
N ILE A 58 -12.19 12.18 -22.05
CA ILE A 58 -11.24 12.17 -23.15
C ILE A 58 -9.81 11.93 -22.67
N HIS A 59 -9.18 10.85 -23.15
CA HIS A 59 -7.81 10.47 -22.81
C HIS A 59 -6.77 11.59 -23.00
N ALA A 60 -6.91 12.41 -24.06
CA ALA A 60 -5.97 13.49 -24.34
C ALA A 60 -5.99 14.58 -23.26
N VAL A 61 -7.16 14.85 -22.67
CA VAL A 61 -7.33 15.81 -21.57
C VAL A 61 -6.74 15.24 -20.29
N ARG A 62 -7.02 13.97 -19.98
CA ARG A 62 -6.42 13.27 -18.83
C ARG A 62 -4.90 13.24 -18.88
N LEU A 63 -4.33 12.95 -20.04
CA LEU A 63 -2.87 12.98 -20.23
C LEU A 63 -2.30 14.40 -20.07
N ALA A 64 -3.03 15.43 -20.53
CA ALA A 64 -2.65 16.82 -20.28
C ALA A 64 -2.67 17.15 -18.78
N ALA A 65 -3.66 16.64 -18.04
CA ALA A 65 -3.77 16.83 -16.60
C ALA A 65 -2.62 16.18 -15.84
N VAL A 66 -2.27 14.92 -16.16
CA VAL A 66 -1.08 14.24 -15.61
C VAL A 66 0.18 15.06 -15.83
N ARG A 67 0.39 15.57 -17.06
CA ARG A 67 1.56 16.39 -17.41
C ARG A 67 1.56 17.77 -16.75
N ALA A 68 0.38 18.32 -16.42
CA ALA A 68 0.25 19.58 -15.70
C ALA A 68 0.58 19.38 -14.22
N LEU A 69 -0.01 18.36 -13.58
CA LEU A 69 0.27 17.99 -12.19
C LEU A 69 1.75 17.64 -11.97
N ALA A 70 2.40 16.96 -12.92
CA ALA A 70 3.81 16.58 -12.79
C ALA A 70 4.78 17.77 -12.77
N ARG A 71 4.32 18.98 -13.14
CA ARG A 71 5.12 20.22 -13.07
C ARG A 71 4.96 20.94 -11.72
N LEU A 72 4.03 20.50 -10.89
CA LEU A 72 3.80 21.10 -9.57
C LEU A 72 4.81 20.49 -8.59
N ALA A 73 5.94 21.18 -8.39
CA ALA A 73 7.10 20.67 -7.66
C ALA A 73 6.79 20.18 -6.23
N ASP A 74 5.84 20.83 -5.56
CA ASP A 74 5.50 20.61 -4.15
C ASP A 74 4.09 20.05 -3.93
N PHE A 75 3.43 19.60 -5.00
CA PHE A 75 2.08 19.04 -4.86
C PHE A 75 2.08 17.80 -3.96
N GLN A 76 1.31 17.87 -2.88
CA GLN A 76 1.07 16.78 -1.96
C GLN A 76 -0.24 16.09 -2.32
N LEU A 77 -0.17 14.79 -2.62
CA LEU A 77 -1.35 13.98 -2.84
C LEU A 77 -1.97 13.58 -1.50
N ALA A 78 -3.19 14.05 -1.26
CA ALA A 78 -4.07 13.54 -0.21
C ALA A 78 -4.74 12.22 -0.66
N GLY A 79 -5.28 11.47 0.31
CA GLY A 79 -5.93 10.18 0.07
C GLY A 79 -6.94 10.17 -1.11
N PRO A 80 -7.93 11.08 -1.17
CA PRO A 80 -8.89 11.13 -2.27
C PRO A 80 -8.23 11.34 -3.65
N GLN A 81 -7.32 12.30 -3.76
CA GLN A 81 -6.60 12.60 -5.00
C GLN A 81 -5.71 11.42 -5.45
N LEU A 82 -5.07 10.75 -4.48
CA LEU A 82 -4.30 9.54 -4.74
C LEU A 82 -5.19 8.43 -5.30
N HIS A 83 -6.40 8.22 -4.76
CA HIS A 83 -7.33 7.21 -5.28
C HIS A 83 -7.74 7.48 -6.73
N VAL A 84 -7.94 8.74 -7.13
CA VAL A 84 -8.19 9.11 -8.53
C VAL A 84 -7.01 8.71 -9.41
N CYS A 85 -5.78 9.04 -9.01
CA CYS A 85 -4.56 8.67 -9.73
C CYS A 85 -4.41 7.14 -9.86
N LEU A 86 -4.68 6.39 -8.79
CA LEU A 86 -4.59 4.93 -8.77
C LEU A 86 -5.71 4.26 -9.57
N ALA A 87 -6.90 4.86 -9.66
CA ALA A 87 -7.95 4.39 -10.54
C ALA A 87 -7.53 4.50 -12.02
N ALA A 88 -6.96 5.65 -12.41
CA ALA A 88 -6.45 5.87 -13.77
C ALA A 88 -5.26 4.95 -14.13
N LEU A 89 -4.47 4.49 -13.15
CA LEU A 89 -3.43 3.47 -13.38
C LEU A 89 -3.97 2.10 -13.80
N LYS A 90 -5.26 1.82 -13.60
CA LYS A 90 -5.91 0.56 -13.98
C LYS A 90 -6.41 0.56 -15.42
N GLU A 91 -6.30 1.68 -16.12
CA GLU A 91 -6.77 1.82 -17.50
C GLU A 91 -5.82 1.20 -18.53
N ASP A 92 -6.39 0.78 -19.66
CA ASP A 92 -5.63 0.21 -20.76
C ASP A 92 -5.00 1.28 -21.69
N ASN A 93 -4.24 2.19 -21.09
CA ASN A 93 -3.48 3.21 -21.81
C ASN A 93 -2.06 3.30 -21.25
N ALA A 94 -1.09 2.72 -21.97
CA ALA A 94 0.30 2.65 -21.53
C ALA A 94 0.95 4.04 -21.34
N GLU A 95 0.59 5.02 -22.15
CA GLU A 95 1.14 6.38 -22.04
C GLU A 95 0.60 7.09 -20.79
N LEU A 96 -0.70 6.98 -20.53
CA LEU A 96 -1.32 7.52 -19.32
C LEU A 96 -0.72 6.86 -18.07
N ARG A 97 -0.62 5.52 -18.06
CA ARG A 97 -0.02 4.78 -16.94
C ARG A 97 1.43 5.19 -16.68
N ARG A 98 2.21 5.42 -17.73
CA ARG A 98 3.60 5.92 -17.61
C ARG A 98 3.64 7.31 -17.00
N GLY A 99 2.84 8.24 -17.52
CA GLY A 99 2.78 9.61 -16.99
C GLY A 99 2.35 9.64 -15.52
N LEU A 100 1.37 8.82 -15.13
CA LEU A 100 0.92 8.71 -13.74
C LEU A 100 2.02 8.19 -12.81
N ARG A 101 2.80 7.19 -13.23
CA ARG A 101 3.95 6.73 -12.43
C ARG A 101 5.03 7.80 -12.29
N ASP A 102 5.29 8.58 -13.34
CA ASP A 102 6.23 9.70 -13.27
C ASP A 102 5.72 10.80 -12.31
N LEU A 103 4.41 11.10 -12.34
CA LEU A 103 3.75 11.99 -11.38
C LEU A 103 3.90 11.46 -9.93
N LEU A 104 3.47 10.22 -9.68
CA LEU A 104 3.50 9.59 -8.35
C LEU A 104 4.92 9.48 -7.77
N ALA A 105 5.92 9.28 -8.63
CA ALA A 105 7.33 9.28 -8.23
C ALA A 105 7.82 10.68 -7.78
N GLY A 106 7.21 11.75 -8.30
CA GLY A 106 7.55 13.14 -8.03
C GLY A 106 6.78 13.77 -6.86
N CYS A 107 5.58 13.29 -6.54
CA CYS A 107 4.68 13.94 -5.59
C CYS A 107 5.00 13.72 -4.10
N GLY A 108 4.58 14.67 -3.27
CA GLY A 108 4.46 14.53 -1.83
C GLY A 108 3.35 13.56 -1.43
N LEU A 109 3.47 12.89 -0.28
CA LEU A 109 2.40 12.10 0.33
C LEU A 109 2.10 12.67 1.72
N ALA A 110 0.82 12.77 2.06
CA ALA A 110 0.40 13.38 3.32
C ALA A 110 0.77 12.53 4.55
N ASP A 111 0.63 11.20 4.45
CA ASP A 111 0.78 10.30 5.59
C ASP A 111 1.21 8.86 5.19
N THR A 112 1.36 8.00 6.20
CA THR A 112 1.74 6.59 6.01
C THR A 112 0.66 5.75 5.33
N ASP A 113 -0.62 6.13 5.43
CA ASP A 113 -1.71 5.43 4.75
C ASP A 113 -1.68 5.69 3.25
N CYS A 114 -1.38 6.94 2.84
CA CYS A 114 -1.13 7.30 1.47
C CYS A 114 0.06 6.51 0.89
N LEU A 115 1.14 6.34 1.65
CA LEU A 115 2.28 5.51 1.23
C LEU A 115 1.89 4.04 1.02
N ARG A 116 1.17 3.44 1.98
CA ARG A 116 0.67 2.07 1.86
C ARG A 116 -0.24 1.90 0.64
N THR A 117 -1.17 2.84 0.47
CA THR A 117 -2.15 2.85 -0.62
C THR A 117 -1.48 3.01 -1.97
N LEU A 118 -0.49 3.90 -2.08
CA LEU A 118 0.28 4.08 -3.30
C LEU A 118 1.05 2.82 -3.67
N LEU A 119 1.77 2.22 -2.71
CA LEU A 119 2.52 0.99 -2.98
C LEU A 119 1.59 -0.17 -3.35
N ALA A 120 0.46 -0.34 -2.66
CA ALA A 120 -0.55 -1.32 -3.02
C ALA A 120 -1.10 -1.09 -4.44
N GLY A 121 -1.41 0.16 -4.80
CA GLY A 121 -1.86 0.51 -6.15
C GLY A 121 -0.81 0.25 -7.24
N LEU A 122 0.48 0.43 -6.94
CA LEU A 122 1.56 0.05 -7.85
C LEU A 122 1.67 -1.47 -8.02
N LEU A 123 1.46 -2.25 -6.96
CA LEU A 123 1.43 -3.71 -7.02
C LEU A 123 0.21 -4.23 -7.79
N ASP A 124 -0.96 -3.61 -7.60
CA ASP A 124 -2.17 -3.89 -8.39
C ASP A 124 -1.93 -3.60 -9.88
N ASN A 125 -1.25 -2.49 -10.19
CA ASN A 125 -0.87 -2.14 -11.56
C ASN A 125 0.08 -3.20 -12.15
N LEU A 126 1.04 -3.68 -11.38
CA LEU A 126 1.98 -4.72 -11.79
C LEU A 126 1.30 -6.07 -12.04
N ALA A 127 0.36 -6.45 -11.18
CA ALA A 127 -0.43 -7.67 -11.33
C ALA A 127 -1.30 -7.63 -12.59
N ARG A 128 -1.88 -6.46 -12.91
CA ARG A 128 -2.71 -6.26 -14.11
C ARG A 128 -1.89 -6.10 -15.39
N TYR A 129 -0.74 -5.42 -15.32
CA TYR A 129 0.13 -5.12 -16.45
C TYR A 129 1.58 -5.52 -16.15
N PRO A 130 1.94 -6.81 -16.27
CA PRO A 130 3.29 -7.29 -16.00
C PRO A 130 4.38 -6.65 -16.87
N ALA A 131 4.02 -6.16 -18.05
CA ALA A 131 4.91 -5.42 -18.96
C ALA A 131 5.44 -4.11 -18.33
N ASP A 132 4.70 -3.52 -17.38
CA ASP A 132 5.05 -2.26 -16.74
C ASP A 132 6.09 -2.43 -15.61
N ARG A 133 6.58 -3.65 -15.34
CA ARG A 133 7.45 -4.00 -14.20
C ARG A 133 8.59 -3.02 -13.94
N HIS A 134 9.35 -2.65 -14.97
CA HIS A 134 10.50 -1.75 -14.80
C HIS A 134 10.08 -0.33 -14.44
N CYS A 135 8.93 0.13 -14.96
CA CYS A 135 8.37 1.44 -14.63
C CYS A 135 7.85 1.45 -13.18
N VAL A 136 7.19 0.37 -12.76
CA VAL A 136 6.74 0.18 -11.37
C VAL A 136 7.93 0.20 -10.42
N TRP A 137 8.97 -0.60 -10.68
CA TRP A 137 10.20 -0.65 -9.88
C TRP A 137 10.90 0.71 -9.77
N ARG A 138 10.97 1.46 -10.87
CA ARG A 138 11.52 2.82 -10.87
C ARG A 138 10.68 3.77 -10.01
N CYS A 139 9.35 3.68 -10.12
CA CYS A 139 8.44 4.47 -9.30
C CYS A 139 8.60 4.14 -7.80
N SER A 140 8.58 2.85 -7.43
CA SER A 140 8.76 2.40 -6.04
C SER A 140 10.10 2.86 -5.45
N ALA A 141 11.19 2.78 -6.23
CA ALA A 141 12.50 3.29 -5.82
C ALA A 141 12.48 4.81 -5.55
N ALA A 142 11.83 5.58 -6.41
CA ALA A 142 11.70 7.03 -6.24
C ALA A 142 10.84 7.40 -5.02
N VAL A 143 9.70 6.72 -4.85
CA VAL A 143 8.81 6.87 -3.69
C VAL A 143 9.56 6.60 -2.39
N GLY A 144 10.29 5.48 -2.30
CA GLY A 144 11.08 5.16 -1.11
C GLY A 144 12.17 6.20 -0.81
N ARG A 145 12.81 6.75 -1.86
CA ARG A 145 13.82 7.80 -1.71
C ARG A 145 13.24 9.12 -1.20
N ARG A 146 12.04 9.49 -1.67
CA ARG A 146 11.38 10.76 -1.30
C ARG A 146 10.74 10.67 0.09
N HIS A 147 10.13 9.53 0.40
CA HIS A 147 9.29 9.32 1.58
C HIS A 147 9.98 8.45 2.64
N SER A 148 11.29 8.63 2.85
CA SER A 148 12.06 7.78 3.76
C SER A 148 11.55 7.82 5.21
N GLY A 149 11.08 8.99 5.67
CA GLY A 149 10.49 9.15 7.01
C GLY A 149 9.16 8.42 7.18
N LEU A 150 8.25 8.54 6.22
CA LEU A 150 6.98 7.79 6.24
C LEU A 150 7.23 6.28 6.11
N LEU A 151 8.20 5.89 5.27
CA LEU A 151 8.56 4.49 5.08
C LEU A 151 9.17 3.88 6.35
N GLN A 152 9.96 4.63 7.12
CA GLN A 152 10.46 4.18 8.42
C GLN A 152 9.33 3.70 9.34
N LEU A 153 8.23 4.44 9.37
CA LEU A 153 7.06 4.13 10.20
C LEU A 153 6.25 2.94 9.66
N ALA A 154 6.29 2.70 8.34
CA ALA A 154 5.53 1.65 7.67
C ALA A 154 6.35 0.37 7.37
N ILE A 155 7.65 0.34 7.66
CA ILE A 155 8.56 -0.73 7.20
C ILE A 155 8.14 -2.11 7.68
N ALA A 156 7.63 -2.22 8.92
CA ALA A 156 7.16 -3.48 9.48
C ALA A 156 5.94 -4.01 8.72
N ASP A 157 4.99 -3.14 8.38
CA ASP A 157 3.81 -3.54 7.59
C ASP A 157 4.22 -3.92 6.16
N LEU A 158 5.08 -3.12 5.53
CA LEU A 158 5.50 -3.30 4.13
C LEU A 158 6.30 -4.58 3.90
N LEU A 159 7.22 -4.89 4.82
CA LEU A 159 8.01 -6.12 4.78
C LEU A 159 7.36 -7.28 5.52
N CYS A 160 6.13 -7.08 6.03
CA CYS A 160 5.41 -8.11 6.78
C CYS A 160 6.26 -8.66 7.94
N LEU A 161 6.92 -7.76 8.67
CA LEU A 161 7.73 -8.08 9.85
C LEU A 161 6.85 -8.12 11.09
N HIS A 162 7.11 -9.09 11.95
CA HIS A 162 6.43 -9.22 13.22
C HIS A 162 7.44 -9.48 14.34
N PRO A 163 7.29 -8.88 15.54
CA PRO A 163 8.26 -9.04 16.62
C PRO A 163 8.44 -10.49 17.08
N TYR A 164 7.39 -11.29 16.93
CA TYR A 164 7.32 -12.67 17.44
C TYR A 164 7.01 -13.71 16.35
N LEU A 165 6.93 -13.31 15.07
CA LEU A 165 6.62 -14.25 13.99
C LEU A 165 7.62 -14.10 12.87
N GLN A 166 8.09 -15.24 12.38
CA GLN A 166 8.90 -15.32 11.18
C GLN A 166 8.00 -15.58 9.99
N GLY A 167 7.79 -14.55 9.17
CA GLY A 167 7.15 -14.74 7.88
C GLY A 167 7.99 -15.63 6.97
N ALA A 168 7.34 -16.32 6.03
CA ALA A 168 8.08 -17.04 4.99
C ALA A 168 8.97 -16.06 4.22
N GLU A 169 10.21 -16.47 3.97
CA GLU A 169 11.11 -15.63 3.18
C GLU A 169 10.54 -15.48 1.75
N PRO A 170 10.32 -14.24 1.28
CA PRO A 170 9.75 -14.00 -0.03
C PRO A 170 10.74 -14.40 -1.14
N MET A 171 10.20 -14.85 -2.27
CA MET A 171 11.00 -15.22 -3.44
C MET A 171 11.68 -13.98 -4.02
N LYS A 172 13.01 -14.01 -4.15
CA LYS A 172 13.82 -12.89 -4.69
C LYS A 172 13.44 -12.47 -6.11
N GLU A 173 12.80 -13.36 -6.88
CA GLU A 173 12.36 -13.14 -8.27
C GLU A 173 10.93 -12.62 -8.37
N ASP A 174 10.19 -12.57 -7.26
CA ASP A 174 8.83 -12.02 -7.25
C ASP A 174 8.87 -10.52 -7.60
N PRO A 175 8.20 -10.09 -8.70
CA PRO A 175 8.16 -8.69 -9.10
C PRO A 175 7.55 -7.76 -8.04
N ALA A 176 6.57 -8.25 -7.26
CA ALA A 176 5.90 -7.46 -6.24
C ALA A 176 6.83 -7.23 -5.04
N TYR A 177 7.44 -8.29 -4.52
CA TYR A 177 8.47 -8.20 -3.50
C TYR A 177 9.63 -7.29 -3.93
N THR A 178 10.11 -7.42 -5.17
CA THR A 178 11.18 -6.59 -5.73
C THR A 178 10.81 -5.10 -5.68
N ALA A 179 9.57 -4.74 -6.01
CA ALA A 179 9.10 -3.36 -5.95
C ALA A 179 9.15 -2.79 -4.52
N VAL A 180 8.64 -3.54 -3.55
CA VAL A 180 8.65 -3.15 -2.13
C VAL A 180 10.08 -3.04 -1.61
N LEU A 181 10.93 -4.04 -1.87
CA LEU A 181 12.31 -4.04 -1.41
C LEU A 181 13.11 -2.89 -2.05
N LEU A 182 12.86 -2.53 -3.31
CA LEU A 182 13.47 -1.35 -3.94
C LEU A 182 13.09 -0.05 -3.21
N ALA A 183 11.82 0.11 -2.81
CA ALA A 183 11.39 1.26 -2.05
C ALA A 183 12.14 1.33 -0.70
N VAL A 184 12.20 0.22 0.03
CA VAL A 184 12.88 0.16 1.33
C VAL A 184 14.38 0.42 1.21
N LEU A 185 15.06 -0.17 0.22
CA LEU A 185 16.50 0.04 0.01
C LEU A 185 16.82 1.49 -0.37
N ASN A 186 15.99 2.12 -1.21
CA ASN A 186 16.13 3.53 -1.56
C ASN A 186 15.86 4.47 -0.38
N ALA A 187 14.92 4.13 0.50
CA ALA A 187 14.74 4.84 1.77
C ALA A 187 15.94 4.66 2.70
N THR A 188 16.51 3.45 2.77
CA THR A 188 17.67 3.12 3.59
C THR A 188 18.93 3.87 3.17
N ALA A 189 19.04 4.24 1.89
CA ALA A 189 20.12 5.11 1.40
C ALA A 189 20.03 6.53 1.96
N ARG A 190 18.81 7.04 2.20
CA ARG A 190 18.56 8.37 2.81
C ARG A 190 18.59 8.33 4.34
N LEU A 191 18.09 7.25 4.94
CA LEU A 191 18.06 7.02 6.38
C LEU A 191 18.83 5.74 6.74
N PRO A 192 20.15 5.83 6.99
CA PRO A 192 20.98 4.66 7.31
C PRO A 192 20.53 3.86 8.54
N GLN A 193 19.77 4.47 9.45
CA GLN A 193 19.20 3.82 10.64
C GLN A 193 18.22 2.68 10.27
N LEU A 194 17.56 2.77 9.11
CA LEU A 194 16.65 1.72 8.63
C LEU A 194 17.34 0.36 8.45
N ARG A 195 18.66 0.33 8.29
CA ARG A 195 19.43 -0.91 8.18
C ARG A 195 19.22 -1.85 9.36
N ALA A 196 19.03 -1.29 10.56
CA ALA A 196 18.81 -2.09 11.78
C ALA A 196 17.42 -2.74 11.82
N LEU A 197 16.46 -2.20 11.06
CA LEU A 197 15.09 -2.70 10.98
C LEU A 197 14.92 -3.75 9.86
N LEU A 198 15.92 -3.93 9.01
CA LEU A 198 15.86 -4.88 7.91
C LEU A 198 15.99 -6.32 8.41
N PRO A 199 15.16 -7.25 7.90
CA PRO A 199 15.29 -8.66 8.21
C PRO A 199 16.60 -9.23 7.63
N PRO A 200 17.12 -10.33 8.19
CA PRO A 200 18.41 -10.90 7.77
C PRO A 200 18.42 -11.31 6.28
N TYR A 201 17.30 -11.80 5.75
CA TYR A 201 17.17 -12.17 4.34
C TYR A 201 17.31 -10.98 3.39
N ALA A 202 16.91 -9.77 3.80
CA ALA A 202 16.97 -8.57 2.96
C ALA A 202 18.42 -8.23 2.56
N LYS A 203 19.40 -8.60 3.41
CA LYS A 203 20.83 -8.44 3.09
C LYS A 203 21.26 -9.36 1.93
N ARG A 204 20.78 -10.61 1.93
CA ARG A 204 21.07 -11.57 0.84
C ARG A 204 20.41 -11.13 -0.46
N HIS A 205 19.16 -10.66 -0.37
CA HIS A 205 18.42 -10.14 -1.51
C HIS A 205 19.03 -8.86 -2.07
N TYR A 206 19.61 -8.00 -1.23
CA TYR A 206 20.32 -6.80 -1.65
C TYR A 206 21.44 -7.11 -2.65
N ALA A 207 22.28 -8.12 -2.40
CA ALA A 207 23.38 -8.49 -3.28
C ALA A 207 22.87 -8.91 -4.68
N TYR A 208 21.81 -9.73 -4.72
CA TYR A 208 21.15 -10.12 -5.96
C TYR A 208 20.57 -8.91 -6.71
N MET A 209 19.82 -8.06 -6.02
CA MET A 209 19.20 -6.87 -6.62
C MET A 209 20.25 -5.88 -7.14
N ARG A 210 21.37 -5.72 -6.44
CA ARG A 210 22.47 -4.85 -6.87
C ARG A 210 23.10 -5.34 -8.17
N ALA A 211 23.18 -6.66 -8.37
CA ALA A 211 23.65 -7.25 -9.62
C ALA A 211 22.60 -7.17 -10.74
N ALA A 212 21.32 -7.44 -10.43
CA ALA A 212 20.25 -7.49 -11.42
C ALA A 212 19.74 -6.11 -11.86
N LEU A 213 19.67 -5.13 -10.94
CA LEU A 213 19.06 -3.80 -11.13
C LEU A 213 19.98 -2.67 -10.62
N PRO A 214 21.20 -2.52 -11.14
CA PRO A 214 22.20 -1.59 -10.62
C PRO A 214 21.80 -0.11 -10.70
N SER A 215 20.90 0.27 -11.62
CA SER A 215 20.42 1.64 -11.76
C SER A 215 19.34 2.01 -10.73
N LEU A 216 18.61 1.03 -10.21
CA LEU A 216 17.50 1.23 -9.26
C LEU A 216 17.90 0.95 -7.82
N THR A 217 18.90 0.08 -7.61
CA THR A 217 19.38 -0.31 -6.29
C THR A 217 20.56 0.57 -5.85
N PRO A 218 20.43 1.36 -4.76
CA PRO A 218 21.50 2.23 -4.29
C PRO A 218 22.69 1.44 -3.73
N ALA A 219 23.87 2.06 -3.74
CA ALA A 219 25.05 1.51 -3.08
C ALA A 219 24.91 1.66 -1.55
N LEU A 220 24.94 0.54 -0.83
CA LEU A 220 24.81 0.46 0.62
C LEU A 220 26.00 -0.34 1.18
N PRO A 221 27.17 0.29 1.38
CA PRO A 221 28.42 -0.41 1.72
C PRO A 221 28.31 -1.31 2.96
N ALA A 222 27.60 -0.86 3.99
CA ALA A 222 27.39 -1.60 5.23
C ALA A 222 26.50 -2.86 5.09
N LEU A 223 25.68 -2.92 4.04
CA LEU A 223 24.89 -4.12 3.70
C LEU A 223 25.70 -5.13 2.88
N ALA A 224 26.75 -4.66 2.18
CA ALA A 224 27.62 -5.50 1.35
C ALA A 224 28.72 -6.21 2.15
N SER A 225 29.08 -5.73 3.35
CA SER A 225 30.25 -6.21 4.12
C SER A 225 29.95 -7.26 5.20
N ALA A 226 28.73 -7.81 5.28
CA ALA A 226 28.37 -8.73 6.36
C ALA A 226 28.75 -10.18 6.02
N PRO A 227 29.39 -10.94 6.94
CA PRO A 227 29.59 -12.38 6.75
C PRO A 227 28.23 -13.11 6.69
N PRO A 228 28.16 -14.31 6.10
CA PRO A 228 26.94 -15.11 6.08
C PRO A 228 26.61 -15.52 7.53
N ILE A 229 25.64 -14.84 8.14
CA ILE A 229 25.12 -15.25 9.45
C ILE A 229 24.20 -16.46 9.22
N THR A 230 24.74 -17.64 9.49
CA THR A 230 23.99 -18.86 9.79
C THR A 230 23.25 -18.70 11.12
N ALA A 231 22.10 -19.34 11.23
CA ALA A 231 21.15 -19.32 12.36
C ALA A 231 20.24 -18.08 12.40
N ALA A 232 19.13 -18.17 11.66
CA ALA A 232 17.91 -17.52 12.08
C ALA A 232 17.61 -18.00 13.51
N VAL A 233 17.44 -17.08 14.45
CA VAL A 233 16.77 -17.37 15.73
C VAL A 233 15.42 -17.94 15.34
N SER A 234 15.23 -19.26 15.40
CA SER A 234 13.99 -19.90 14.98
C SER A 234 12.89 -19.48 15.95
N VAL A 235 12.06 -18.53 15.54
CA VAL A 235 10.87 -18.21 16.30
C VAL A 235 9.82 -19.23 15.87
N ASN A 236 9.43 -20.10 16.79
CA ASN A 236 8.55 -21.22 16.47
C ASN A 236 7.10 -20.72 16.30
N ASN A 237 6.71 -20.42 15.05
CA ASN A 237 5.39 -19.86 14.74
C ASN A 237 4.24 -20.75 15.22
N GLU A 238 4.43 -22.08 15.26
CA GLU A 238 3.46 -23.04 15.81
C GLU A 238 3.24 -22.85 17.31
N GLU A 239 4.31 -22.64 18.09
CA GLU A 239 4.19 -22.37 19.54
C GLU A 239 3.47 -21.05 19.80
N PHE A 240 3.77 -20.01 19.02
CA PHE A 240 3.06 -18.73 19.14
C PHE A 240 1.57 -18.88 18.76
N PHE A 241 1.24 -19.62 17.70
CA PHE A 241 -0.13 -19.89 17.31
C PHE A 241 -0.88 -20.66 18.40
N ALA A 242 -0.30 -21.73 18.94
CA ALA A 242 -0.87 -22.52 20.03
C ALA A 242 -1.09 -21.66 21.30
N ALA A 243 -0.11 -20.84 21.68
CA ALA A 243 -0.23 -19.93 22.82
C ALA A 243 -1.30 -18.85 22.61
N THR A 244 -1.46 -18.35 21.38
CA THR A 244 -2.50 -17.37 21.02
C THR A 244 -3.88 -18.00 21.11
N LEU A 245 -4.06 -19.21 20.57
CA LEU A 245 -5.33 -19.96 20.68
C LEU A 245 -5.70 -20.24 22.14
N ALA A 246 -4.74 -20.65 22.97
CA ALA A 246 -4.98 -20.90 24.39
C ALA A 246 -5.49 -19.64 25.13
N LYS A 247 -4.90 -18.47 24.85
CA LYS A 247 -5.36 -17.18 25.40
C LYS A 247 -6.76 -16.83 24.92
N VAL A 248 -7.07 -17.06 23.64
CA VAL A 248 -8.40 -16.80 23.09
C VAL A 248 -9.45 -17.69 23.74
N ARG A 249 -9.17 -18.99 23.93
CA ARG A 249 -10.07 -19.92 24.64
C ARG A 249 -10.35 -19.45 26.07
N ALA A 250 -9.31 -19.05 26.80
CA ALA A 250 -9.45 -18.55 28.17
C ALA A 250 -10.31 -17.27 28.25
N GLU A 251 -10.14 -16.34 27.30
CA GLU A 251 -10.91 -15.10 27.25
C GLU A 251 -12.37 -15.32 26.80
N LEU A 252 -12.64 -16.28 25.91
CA LEU A 252 -14.01 -16.66 25.52
C LEU A 252 -14.79 -17.31 26.67
N GLN A 253 -14.10 -18.00 27.58
CA GLN A 253 -14.70 -18.61 28.78
C GLN A 253 -15.00 -17.58 29.90
N SER A 254 -14.44 -16.37 29.83
CA SER A 254 -14.64 -15.33 30.86
C SER A 254 -15.85 -14.44 30.55
N ALA A 255 -16.94 -14.63 31.31
CA ALA A 255 -18.29 -14.13 31.01
C ALA A 255 -18.53 -12.60 31.05
N ALA A 256 -17.54 -11.75 31.37
CA ALA A 256 -17.82 -10.32 31.65
C ALA A 256 -16.88 -9.28 31.00
N SER A 257 -15.70 -9.66 30.46
CA SER A 257 -14.72 -8.67 29.95
C SER A 257 -14.01 -9.03 28.64
N GLY A 258 -14.30 -10.20 28.05
CA GLY A 258 -13.52 -10.80 26.96
C GLY A 258 -13.42 -9.99 25.66
N ARG A 259 -14.37 -9.11 25.32
CA ARG A 259 -14.37 -8.44 24.00
C ARG A 259 -13.21 -7.46 23.77
N ARG A 260 -12.80 -6.73 24.81
CA ARG A 260 -11.66 -5.79 24.68
C ARG A 260 -10.34 -6.54 24.55
N ARG A 261 -10.22 -7.68 25.23
CA ARG A 261 -9.01 -8.53 25.25
C ARG A 261 -8.91 -9.47 24.05
N LEU A 262 -10.04 -9.79 23.39
CA LEU A 262 -10.07 -10.56 22.15
C LEU A 262 -9.59 -9.76 20.92
N ARG A 263 -9.78 -8.44 20.88
CA ARG A 263 -9.35 -7.60 19.74
C ARG A 263 -7.86 -7.75 19.37
N PRO A 264 -6.90 -7.62 20.31
CA PRO A 264 -5.49 -7.82 19.97
C PRO A 264 -5.20 -9.25 19.52
N LEU A 265 -5.82 -10.26 20.15
CA LEU A 265 -5.62 -11.67 19.77
C LEU A 265 -6.18 -12.00 18.37
N LEU A 266 -7.31 -11.41 18.00
CA LEU A 266 -7.86 -11.49 16.65
C LEU A 266 -6.92 -10.81 15.64
N ALA A 267 -6.34 -9.66 15.99
CA ALA A 267 -5.34 -9.01 15.14
C ALA A 267 -4.10 -9.90 14.96
N ASP A 268 -3.67 -10.62 15.99
CA ASP A 268 -2.55 -11.56 15.94
C ASP A 268 -2.87 -12.78 15.06
N LEU A 269 -4.07 -13.37 15.17
CA LEU A 269 -4.52 -14.46 14.28
C LEU A 269 -4.63 -14.01 12.82
N ALA A 270 -5.18 -12.81 12.56
CA ALA A 270 -5.22 -12.24 11.22
C ALA A 270 -3.82 -11.90 10.68
N ARG A 271 -2.84 -11.63 11.55
CA ARG A 271 -1.43 -11.46 11.16
C ARG A 271 -0.78 -12.80 10.86
N LEU A 272 -0.93 -13.82 11.71
CA LEU A 272 -0.48 -15.19 11.45
C LEU A 272 -0.99 -15.70 10.09
N ALA A 273 -2.28 -15.47 9.81
CA ALA A 273 -2.89 -15.85 8.55
C ALA A 273 -2.17 -15.26 7.32
N ARG A 274 -1.62 -14.05 7.46
CA ARG A 274 -0.92 -13.32 6.38
C ARG A 274 0.57 -13.64 6.30
N LEU A 275 1.22 -13.81 7.44
CA LEU A 275 2.69 -13.90 7.54
C LEU A 275 3.21 -15.32 7.30
N THR A 276 2.45 -16.33 7.73
CA THR A 276 2.90 -17.71 7.75
C THR A 276 2.05 -18.57 6.83
N PRO A 277 2.46 -18.81 5.56
CA PRO A 277 1.65 -19.57 4.60
C PRO A 277 1.32 -20.99 5.08
N ALA A 278 2.22 -21.63 5.83
CA ALA A 278 1.98 -22.95 6.43
C ALA A 278 0.82 -22.96 7.45
N LEU A 279 0.59 -21.83 8.15
CA LEU A 279 -0.46 -21.66 9.15
C LEU A 279 -1.64 -20.82 8.64
N ALA A 280 -1.60 -20.37 7.38
CA ALA A 280 -2.51 -19.35 6.87
C ALA A 280 -3.99 -19.76 7.01
N GLY A 281 -4.31 -20.97 6.57
CA GLY A 281 -5.67 -21.52 6.67
C GLY A 281 -6.13 -21.71 8.13
N ARG A 282 -5.29 -22.30 8.98
CA ARG A 282 -5.60 -22.55 10.40
C ARG A 282 -5.80 -21.24 11.17
N ALA A 283 -4.97 -20.24 10.94
CA ALA A 283 -5.06 -18.93 11.58
C ALA A 283 -6.25 -18.11 11.08
N ALA A 284 -6.55 -18.14 9.78
CA ALA A 284 -7.73 -17.48 9.20
C ALA A 284 -9.04 -18.09 9.71
N PHE A 285 -9.11 -19.43 9.77
CA PHE A 285 -10.23 -20.14 10.36
C PHE A 285 -10.43 -19.77 11.84
N ALA A 286 -9.35 -19.83 12.64
CA ALA A 286 -9.40 -19.44 14.05
C ALA A 286 -9.86 -17.99 14.25
N HIS A 287 -9.37 -17.07 13.42
CA HIS A 287 -9.81 -15.66 13.44
C HIS A 287 -11.32 -15.54 13.19
N ASP A 288 -11.83 -16.17 12.12
CA ASP A 288 -13.24 -16.08 11.74
C ASP A 288 -14.15 -16.78 12.77
N TRP A 289 -13.74 -17.92 13.31
CA TRP A 289 -14.42 -18.61 14.41
C TRP A 289 -14.53 -17.72 15.67
N CYS A 290 -13.44 -17.07 16.06
CA CYS A 290 -13.42 -16.23 17.25
C CYS A 290 -14.27 -14.96 17.08
N ARG A 291 -14.36 -14.43 15.85
CA ARG A 291 -15.30 -13.34 15.53
C ARG A 291 -16.76 -13.79 15.64
N LEU A 292 -17.08 -15.00 15.15
CA LEU A 292 -18.42 -15.57 15.28
C LEU A 292 -18.80 -15.76 16.75
N ALA A 293 -17.92 -16.37 17.55
CA ALA A 293 -18.14 -16.58 18.98
C ALA A 293 -18.37 -15.26 19.73
N ALA A 294 -17.58 -14.23 19.42
CA ALA A 294 -17.74 -12.89 20.01
C ALA A 294 -19.06 -12.21 19.59
N ALA A 295 -19.52 -12.42 18.34
CA ALA A 295 -20.78 -11.89 17.85
C ALA A 295 -22.00 -12.57 18.50
N LEU A 296 -21.96 -13.90 18.70
CA LEU A 296 -23.01 -14.68 19.35
C LEU A 296 -23.11 -14.38 20.85
N ALA A 297 -22.02 -14.05 21.52
CA ALA A 297 -22.00 -13.66 22.92
C ALA A 297 -22.49 -12.21 23.18
N SER A 298 -23.13 -11.54 22.20
CA SER A 298 -23.64 -10.17 22.36
C SER A 298 -25.05 -10.07 22.92
N PRO A 299 -25.27 -9.40 24.07
CA PRO A 299 -26.59 -9.31 24.71
C PRO A 299 -27.60 -8.47 23.93
N THR A 300 -27.20 -7.85 22.81
CA THR A 300 -28.05 -7.06 21.92
C THR A 300 -28.67 -7.89 20.78
N SER A 301 -28.54 -9.22 20.77
CA SER A 301 -29.06 -10.07 19.69
C SER A 301 -30.56 -10.35 19.84
N SER A 302 -31.41 -9.38 19.50
CA SER A 302 -32.72 -9.71 18.91
C SER A 302 -32.47 -10.14 17.46
N SER A 303 -32.81 -11.39 17.14
CA SER A 303 -32.89 -12.01 15.80
C SER A 303 -31.79 -11.64 14.79
N THR A 304 -30.91 -12.60 14.50
CA THR A 304 -29.98 -12.63 13.33
C THR A 304 -29.08 -11.40 13.20
N CYS A 305 -27.91 -11.43 13.84
CA CYS A 305 -26.82 -10.51 13.49
C CYS A 305 -26.35 -10.86 12.05
N PRO A 306 -26.50 -9.98 11.05
CA PRO A 306 -26.12 -10.27 9.67
C PRO A 306 -24.63 -10.61 9.53
N ASP A 307 -23.77 -10.04 10.39
CA ASP A 307 -22.35 -10.37 10.46
C ASP A 307 -22.13 -11.83 10.89
N ALA A 308 -22.89 -12.34 11.86
CA ALA A 308 -22.75 -13.73 12.29
C ALA A 308 -23.10 -14.68 11.14
N VAL A 309 -24.22 -14.42 10.45
CA VAL A 309 -24.66 -15.23 9.30
C VAL A 309 -23.63 -15.22 8.17
N ALA A 310 -23.10 -14.04 7.81
CA ALA A 310 -22.07 -13.91 6.78
C ALA A 310 -20.78 -14.67 7.14
N ILE A 311 -20.39 -14.66 8.42
CA ILE A 311 -19.22 -15.41 8.91
C ILE A 311 -19.48 -16.93 8.87
N THR A 312 -20.67 -17.42 9.26
CA THR A 312 -20.99 -18.86 9.18
C THR A 312 -20.96 -19.37 7.75
N TYR A 313 -21.54 -18.61 6.80
CA TYR A 313 -21.48 -18.97 5.38
C TYR A 313 -20.04 -18.99 4.87
N ARG A 314 -19.21 -18.01 5.26
CA ARG A 314 -17.79 -17.98 4.89
C ARG A 314 -17.04 -19.20 5.45
N LEU A 315 -17.29 -19.56 6.70
CA LEU A 315 -16.67 -20.72 7.34
C LEU A 315 -17.08 -22.03 6.64
N GLN A 316 -18.36 -22.21 6.33
CA GLN A 316 -18.84 -23.38 5.59
C GLN A 316 -18.30 -23.43 4.17
N LEU A 317 -18.34 -22.31 3.44
CA LEU A 317 -18.00 -22.30 2.00
C LEU A 317 -16.50 -22.41 1.75
N LEU A 318 -15.66 -21.84 2.62
CA LEU A 318 -14.21 -21.85 2.45
C LEU A 318 -13.52 -23.07 3.08
N TYR A 319 -14.12 -23.69 4.12
CA TYR A 319 -13.44 -24.74 4.89
C TYR A 319 -14.16 -26.10 4.92
N SER A 320 -15.32 -26.26 4.27
CA SER A 320 -16.06 -27.55 4.23
C SER A 320 -15.35 -28.70 3.51
N GLY A 321 -14.26 -28.44 2.79
CA GLY A 321 -13.50 -29.45 2.03
C GLY A 321 -12.14 -29.84 2.63
N GLN A 322 -11.68 -29.19 3.70
CA GLN A 322 -10.37 -29.47 4.30
C GLN A 322 -10.51 -30.15 5.66
N HIS A 323 -10.42 -31.48 5.61
CA HIS A 323 -10.19 -32.47 6.68
C HIS A 323 -10.53 -32.12 8.14
N ALA A 324 -11.27 -33.07 8.74
CA ALA A 324 -11.66 -33.22 10.14
C ALA A 324 -10.55 -33.00 11.20
N GLU A 325 -9.27 -32.90 10.82
CA GLU A 325 -8.15 -32.58 11.71
C GLU A 325 -8.15 -31.12 12.21
N THR A 326 -8.85 -30.20 11.52
CA THR A 326 -8.96 -28.79 11.96
C THR A 326 -9.86 -28.60 13.19
N VAL A 327 -10.78 -29.54 13.44
CA VAL A 327 -11.68 -29.52 14.60
C VAL A 327 -10.96 -29.98 15.87
N ASP A 328 -10.00 -30.89 15.76
CA ASP A 328 -9.18 -31.35 16.90
C ASP A 328 -8.19 -30.29 17.41
N CYS A 329 -8.00 -29.20 16.67
CA CYS A 329 -7.19 -28.04 17.08
C CYS A 329 -7.99 -26.95 17.82
N LEU A 330 -9.30 -27.12 18.06
CA LEU A 330 -10.15 -26.22 18.89
C LEU A 330 -10.40 -26.78 20.29
#